data_AF-A0A9J6E7Z6-F1
#
_entry.id   AF-A0A9J6E7Z6-F1
#
_cell.length_a   1.000
_cell.length_b   1.000
_cell.length_c   1.000
_cell.angle_alpha   90.00
_cell.angle_beta   90.00
_cell.angle_gamma   90.00
#
_symmetry.space_group_name_H-M   'P 1'
#
loop_
_entity.id
_entity.type
_entity.pdbx_description
1 polymer ?
#
loop_
_entity_poly.entity_id
_entity_poly.type
_entity_poly.pdbx_seq_one_letter_code
_entity_poly.pdbx_strand_id
1 'polypeptide(L)'
;MIATDVIRDLREDPDKVCGHEDHVVLKLEKPWLSSMSSSSSSSTPKLPLGLSRNDKGPLITTTADAFVENRGFLSDHRVVAALFGCASFDECRPLGTAARLVLYKVKTLVIVRNRDFVRTLIDLCRSVETLVLHHDLRLQMPEDGWGDIGKALPQLKRLIGSAPPLGSRNLFLSAATICCLLGD
;
A
#
# COMPACT_ATOMS: atom_id res chain seq x y z
N MET A 1 -9.76 11.86 9.51
CA MET A 1 -9.18 11.01 8.45
C MET A 1 -8.95 9.64 9.04
N ILE A 2 -9.83 8.71 8.67
CA ILE A 2 -9.80 7.30 9.08
C ILE A 2 -9.42 6.42 7.88
N ALA A 3 -9.07 5.14 8.10
CA ALA A 3 -8.61 4.26 7.01
C ALA A 3 -9.56 4.20 5.81
N THR A 4 -10.88 4.21 6.07
CA THR A 4 -11.91 4.17 5.04
C THR A 4 -11.91 5.41 4.14
N ASP A 5 -11.55 6.59 4.65
CA ASP A 5 -11.42 7.81 3.83
C ASP A 5 -10.31 7.64 2.78
N VAL A 6 -9.16 7.11 3.19
CA VAL A 6 -8.00 6.91 2.31
C VAL A 6 -8.26 5.82 1.27
N ILE A 7 -9.00 4.76 1.64
CA ILE A 7 -9.40 3.71 0.70
C ILE A 7 -10.40 4.25 -0.33
N ARG A 8 -11.36 5.08 0.09
CA ARG A 8 -12.28 5.77 -0.83
C ARG A 8 -11.54 6.73 -1.78
N ASP A 9 -10.46 7.38 -1.32
CA ASP A 9 -9.59 8.22 -2.16
C ASP A 9 -8.84 7.42 -3.25
N LEU A 10 -8.69 6.12 -3.06
CA LEU A 10 -8.22 5.16 -4.05
C LEU A 10 -9.34 4.60 -4.92
N ARG A 11 -10.57 5.14 -4.79
CA ARG A 11 -11.81 4.72 -5.45
C ARG A 11 -12.19 3.26 -5.22
N GLU A 12 -11.67 2.69 -4.14
CA GLU A 12 -11.99 1.34 -3.72
C GLU A 12 -13.09 1.36 -2.66
N ASP A 13 -13.93 0.33 -2.70
CA ASP A 13 -14.97 0.11 -1.70
C ASP A 13 -14.36 -0.69 -0.52
N PRO A 14 -14.18 -0.08 0.67
CA PRO A 14 -13.49 -0.73 1.79
C PRO A 14 -14.10 -2.09 2.17
N ASP A 15 -15.41 -2.26 1.97
CA ASP A 15 -16.12 -3.50 2.27
C ASP A 15 -15.81 -4.61 1.24
N LYS A 16 -15.51 -4.23 -0.02
CA LYS A 16 -15.16 -5.18 -1.09
C LYS A 16 -13.68 -5.53 -1.11
N VAL A 17 -12.79 -4.57 -0.78
CA VAL A 17 -11.34 -4.82 -0.80
C VAL A 17 -10.94 -5.95 0.15
N CYS A 18 -11.65 -6.13 1.26
CA CYS A 18 -11.42 -7.24 2.19
C CYS A 18 -11.51 -8.63 1.52
N GLY A 19 -12.29 -8.78 0.45
CA GLY A 19 -12.49 -10.02 -0.29
C GLY A 19 -11.47 -10.29 -1.41
N HIS A 20 -10.65 -9.30 -1.79
CA HIS A 20 -9.77 -9.42 -2.96
C HIS A 20 -8.30 -9.61 -2.56
N GLU A 21 -7.96 -10.86 -2.27
CA GLU A 21 -6.65 -11.30 -1.77
C GLU A 21 -5.47 -11.09 -2.73
N ASP A 22 -5.69 -10.76 -3.99
CA ASP A 22 -4.58 -10.48 -4.92
C ASP A 22 -4.62 -9.06 -5.46
N HIS A 23 -5.47 -8.20 -4.93
CA HIS A 23 -5.75 -6.90 -5.53
C HIS A 23 -4.70 -5.86 -5.17
N VAL A 24 -4.13 -5.22 -6.18
CA VAL A 24 -3.18 -4.11 -6.04
C VAL A 24 -3.75 -2.90 -6.76
N VAL A 25 -3.80 -1.76 -6.07
CA VAL A 25 -4.22 -0.48 -6.64
C VAL A 25 -3.10 0.52 -6.50
N LEU A 26 -2.74 1.18 -7.60
CA LEU A 26 -1.70 2.19 -7.65
C LEU A 26 -2.30 3.51 -8.10
N LYS A 27 -2.08 4.57 -7.32
CA LYS A 27 -2.40 5.93 -7.68
C LYS A 27 -1.15 6.61 -8.21
N LEU A 28 -1.19 6.98 -9.48
CA LEU A 28 -0.17 7.76 -10.14
C LEU A 28 -0.29 9.25 -9.75
N GLU A 29 0.81 9.99 -9.81
CA GLU A 29 0.81 11.44 -9.62
C GLU A 29 0.03 12.14 -10.75
N LYS A 30 0.22 11.68 -11.98
CA LYS A 30 -0.46 12.16 -13.16
C LYS A 30 -1.34 11.06 -13.73
N PRO A 31 -2.54 11.38 -14.25
CA PRO A 31 -3.33 10.42 -14.98
C PRO A 31 -2.52 9.80 -16.10
N TRP A 32 -2.70 8.49 -16.32
CA TRP A 32 -2.22 7.86 -17.54
C TRP A 32 -2.83 8.59 -18.74
N LEU A 33 -2.02 8.90 -19.76
CA LEU A 33 -2.47 9.64 -20.92
C LEU A 33 -3.53 8.83 -21.68
N SER A 34 -4.81 9.14 -21.45
CA SER A 34 -5.87 8.83 -22.39
C SER A 34 -5.81 9.89 -23.47
N SER A 35 -5.08 9.64 -24.56
CA SER A 35 -5.13 10.47 -25.76
C SER A 35 -4.94 11.98 -25.50
N MET A 36 -3.69 12.44 -25.42
CA MET A 36 -3.45 13.84 -25.78
C MET A 36 -3.87 14.01 -27.24
N SER A 37 -4.84 14.89 -27.41
CA SER A 37 -5.71 14.96 -28.57
C SER A 37 -4.96 15.38 -29.83
N SER A 38 -5.29 14.70 -30.92
CA SER A 38 -5.48 15.27 -32.26
C SER A 38 -4.30 15.99 -32.91
N SER A 39 -3.21 15.27 -33.19
CA SER A 39 -2.47 15.47 -34.44
C SER A 39 -1.58 14.28 -34.75
N SER A 40 -1.94 13.59 -35.84
CA SER A 40 -1.12 12.69 -36.66
C SER A 40 -0.44 11.50 -35.95
N SER A 41 -0.98 10.31 -36.22
CA SER A 41 -0.28 9.01 -36.23
C SER A 41 0.63 8.72 -35.02
N SER A 42 0.08 8.51 -33.83
CA SER A 42 0.82 7.80 -32.80
C SER A 42 -0.06 6.82 -32.04
N SER A 43 0.39 5.58 -32.00
CA SER A 43 -0.18 4.51 -31.18
C SER A 43 -0.29 4.99 -29.74
N THR A 44 -1.51 5.09 -29.21
CA THR A 44 -1.69 5.25 -27.76
C THR A 44 -0.88 4.15 -27.06
N PRO A 45 0.02 4.49 -26.12
CA PRO A 45 0.84 3.49 -25.47
C PRO A 45 -0.08 2.47 -24.80
N LYS A 46 0.00 1.22 -25.28
CA LYS A 46 -0.82 0.13 -24.77
C LYS A 46 -0.38 -0.16 -23.34
N LEU A 47 -1.36 -0.28 -22.46
CA LEU A 47 -1.10 -0.72 -21.11
C LEU A 47 -0.66 -2.20 -21.16
N PRO A 48 0.39 -2.60 -20.42
CA PRO A 48 0.79 -3.99 -20.33
C PRO A 48 -0.33 -4.94 -19.87
N LEU A 49 -0.21 -6.22 -20.23
CA LEU A 49 -1.16 -7.26 -19.85
C LEU A 49 -1.25 -7.38 -18.32
N GLY A 50 -2.46 -7.61 -17.79
CA GLY A 50 -2.71 -7.77 -16.36
C GLY A 50 -2.79 -6.46 -15.57
N LEU A 51 -2.49 -5.31 -16.20
CA LEU A 51 -2.83 -4.00 -15.68
C LEU A 51 -4.19 -3.58 -16.24
N SER A 52 -5.00 -2.92 -15.41
CA SER A 52 -6.28 -2.34 -15.80
C SER A 52 -6.32 -0.89 -15.38
N ARG A 53 -6.95 -0.04 -16.21
CA ARG A 53 -7.16 1.36 -15.88
C ARG A 53 -8.56 1.55 -15.33
N ASN A 54 -8.68 2.45 -14.37
CA ASN A 54 -9.98 3.00 -14.01
C ASN A 54 -10.30 4.16 -14.98
N ASP A 55 -11.43 4.10 -15.67
CA ASP A 55 -11.73 4.78 -16.94
C ASP A 55 -11.58 6.31 -16.96
N LYS A 56 -11.35 6.97 -15.82
CA LYS A 56 -11.29 8.44 -15.70
C LYS A 56 -10.22 8.96 -14.72
N GLY A 57 -9.30 8.11 -14.26
CA GLY A 57 -8.43 8.46 -13.13
C GLY A 57 -6.95 8.12 -13.29
N PRO A 58 -6.11 8.54 -12.33
CA PRO A 58 -4.71 8.15 -12.23
C PRO A 58 -4.53 6.77 -11.59
N LEU A 59 -5.53 5.90 -11.67
CA LEU A 59 -5.53 4.62 -10.97
C LEU A 59 -5.24 3.48 -11.94
N ILE A 60 -4.30 2.64 -11.54
CA ILE A 60 -4.03 1.34 -12.13
C ILE A 60 -4.45 0.28 -11.11
N THR A 61 -5.29 -0.66 -11.55
CA THR A 61 -5.64 -1.86 -10.79
C THR A 61 -4.95 -3.06 -11.41
N THR A 62 -4.48 -3.99 -10.60
CA THR A 62 -3.78 -5.20 -11.06
C THR A 62 -3.83 -6.30 -10.01
N THR A 63 -3.28 -7.46 -10.35
CA THR A 63 -3.04 -8.57 -9.40
C THR A 63 -1.61 -8.52 -8.87
N ALA A 64 -1.33 -9.22 -7.77
CA ALA A 64 0.03 -9.35 -7.23
C ALA A 64 1.04 -9.88 -8.29
N ASP A 65 0.65 -10.91 -9.05
CA ASP A 65 1.48 -11.49 -10.10
C ASP A 65 1.75 -10.49 -11.22
N ALA A 66 0.71 -9.86 -11.75
CA ALA A 66 0.85 -8.88 -12.82
C ALA A 66 1.61 -7.62 -12.34
N PHE A 67 1.51 -7.24 -11.07
CA PHE A 67 2.34 -6.20 -10.47
C PHE A 67 3.83 -6.58 -10.51
N VAL A 68 4.18 -7.82 -10.15
CA VAL A 68 5.55 -8.32 -10.19
C VAL A 68 6.09 -8.35 -11.63
N GLU A 69 5.30 -8.86 -12.58
CA GLU A 69 5.67 -8.92 -13.99
C GLU A 69 5.91 -7.52 -14.58
N ASN A 70 5.06 -6.56 -14.22
CA ASN A 70 5.08 -5.21 -14.78
C ASN A 70 5.89 -4.21 -13.94
N ARG A 71 6.64 -4.66 -12.93
CA ARG A 71 7.37 -3.79 -11.98
C ARG A 71 8.26 -2.74 -12.63
N GLY A 72 8.94 -3.07 -13.74
CA GLY A 72 9.81 -2.13 -14.47
C GLY A 72 9.01 -0.96 -15.03
N PHE A 73 7.97 -1.29 -15.79
CA PHE A 73 7.02 -0.30 -16.32
C PHE A 73 6.38 0.54 -15.23
N LEU A 74 5.95 -0.08 -14.13
CA LEU A 74 5.33 0.63 -13.01
C LEU A 74 6.32 1.55 -12.29
N SER A 75 7.60 1.19 -12.22
CA SER A 75 8.65 2.01 -11.58
C SER A 75 9.00 3.28 -12.35
N ASP A 76 8.79 3.29 -13.67
CA ASP A 76 8.96 4.48 -14.51
C ASP A 76 7.88 5.52 -14.26
N HIS A 77 6.77 5.11 -13.63
CA HIS A 77 5.66 5.98 -13.29
C HIS A 77 5.74 6.43 -11.84
N ARG A 78 5.48 7.71 -11.60
CA ARG A 78 5.46 8.23 -10.23
C ARG A 78 4.17 7.80 -9.53
N VAL A 79 4.27 6.76 -8.70
CA VAL A 79 3.21 6.33 -7.79
C VAL A 79 3.23 7.20 -6.54
N VAL A 80 2.07 7.73 -6.13
CA VAL A 80 1.91 8.57 -4.93
C VAL A 80 1.23 7.84 -3.78
N ALA A 81 0.38 6.86 -4.09
CA ALA A 81 -0.25 6.01 -3.11
C ALA A 81 -0.45 4.60 -3.68
N ALA A 82 -0.41 3.59 -2.82
CA ALA A 82 -0.66 2.21 -3.20
C ALA A 82 -1.53 1.51 -2.16
N LEU A 83 -2.38 0.59 -2.62
CA LEU A 83 -3.16 -0.32 -1.80
C LEU A 83 -2.80 -1.76 -2.19
N PHE A 84 -2.59 -2.58 -1.17
CA PHE A 84 -2.36 -4.02 -1.31
C PHE A 84 -3.41 -4.79 -0.51
N GLY A 85 -4.21 -5.58 -1.23
CA GLY A 85 -5.14 -6.57 -0.70
C GLY A 85 -4.51 -7.92 -0.40
N CYS A 86 -3.22 -8.10 -0.72
CA CYS A 86 -2.58 -9.41 -0.78
C CYS A 86 -1.79 -9.87 0.43
N ALA A 87 -1.59 -11.20 0.47
CA ALA A 87 -0.78 -11.89 1.47
C ALA A 87 0.68 -11.39 1.51
N SER A 88 1.42 -11.82 2.53
CA SER A 88 2.66 -11.19 2.97
C SER A 88 3.71 -11.02 1.86
N PHE A 89 4.31 -9.81 1.78
CA PHE A 89 5.49 -9.53 0.95
C PHE A 89 6.70 -10.42 1.26
N ASP A 90 6.72 -11.05 2.44
CA ASP A 90 7.81 -11.93 2.88
C ASP A 90 7.59 -13.39 2.43
N GLU A 91 6.33 -13.82 2.33
CA GLU A 91 5.96 -15.13 1.75
C GLU A 91 6.23 -15.15 0.24
N CYS A 92 6.16 -13.99 -0.42
CA CYS A 92 6.41 -13.82 -1.85
C CYS A 92 7.58 -12.86 -2.11
N ARG A 93 8.82 -13.38 -2.08
CA ARG A 93 10.04 -12.60 -2.41
C ARG A 93 9.95 -11.78 -3.71
N PRO A 94 9.34 -12.27 -4.81
CA PRO A 94 9.15 -11.48 -6.01
C PRO A 94 8.30 -10.22 -5.79
N LEU A 95 7.22 -10.34 -4.99
CA LEU A 95 6.33 -9.24 -4.64
C LEU A 95 7.06 -8.19 -3.80
N GLY A 96 7.80 -8.60 -2.77
CA GLY A 96 8.63 -7.69 -1.97
C GLY A 96 9.66 -6.94 -2.82
N THR A 97 10.31 -7.63 -3.77
CA THR A 97 11.29 -7.00 -4.68
C THR A 97 10.64 -6.00 -5.62
N ALA A 98 9.49 -6.33 -6.20
CA ALA A 98 8.71 -5.42 -7.04
C ALA A 98 8.23 -4.19 -6.26
N ALA A 99 7.74 -4.39 -5.03
CA ALA A 99 7.28 -3.32 -4.16
C ALA A 99 8.40 -2.32 -3.85
N ARG A 100 9.61 -2.79 -3.55
CA ARG A 100 10.78 -1.90 -3.34
C ARG A 100 11.08 -1.01 -4.55
N LEU A 101 10.94 -1.56 -5.76
CA LEU A 101 11.22 -0.82 -7.00
C LEU A 101 10.12 0.18 -7.34
N VAL A 102 8.86 -0.21 -7.20
CA VAL A 102 7.71 0.62 -7.59
C VAL A 102 7.35 1.65 -6.52
N LEU A 103 7.49 1.29 -5.24
CA LEU A 103 7.02 2.10 -4.11
C LEU A 103 8.11 2.99 -3.50
N TYR A 104 9.32 3.04 -4.08
CA TYR A 104 10.46 3.75 -3.49
C TYR A 104 10.25 5.26 -3.24
N LYS A 105 9.24 5.89 -3.87
CA LYS A 105 8.83 7.29 -3.69
C LYS A 105 7.41 7.45 -3.15
N VAL A 106 6.74 6.36 -2.83
CA VAL A 106 5.35 6.37 -2.36
C VAL A 106 5.31 6.90 -0.94
N LYS A 107 4.41 7.85 -0.69
CA LYS A 107 4.22 8.45 0.64
C LYS A 107 3.09 7.80 1.43
N THR A 108 2.11 7.25 0.75
CA THR A 108 0.94 6.63 1.38
C THR A 108 0.83 5.18 0.96
N LEU A 109 0.90 4.27 1.93
CA LEU A 109 0.73 2.83 1.71
C LEU A 109 -0.50 2.36 2.48
N VAL A 110 -1.40 1.65 1.80
CA VAL A 110 -2.59 1.04 2.38
C VAL A 110 -2.45 -0.47 2.31
N ILE A 111 -2.67 -1.14 3.42
CA ILE A 111 -2.54 -2.58 3.52
C ILE A 111 -3.79 -3.15 4.16
N VAL A 112 -4.45 -4.06 3.44
CA VAL A 112 -5.72 -4.65 3.87
C VAL A 112 -5.52 -6.02 4.49
N ARG A 113 -4.47 -6.75 4.09
CA ARG A 113 -4.14 -8.07 4.63
C ARG A 113 -2.64 -8.23 4.82
N ASN A 114 -2.08 -7.73 5.92
CA ASN A 114 -0.70 -8.07 6.30
C ASN A 114 -0.47 -7.74 7.77
N ARG A 115 -1.03 -8.58 8.64
CA ARG A 115 -1.05 -8.36 10.09
C ARG A 115 0.35 -8.47 10.72
N ASP A 116 1.21 -9.36 10.21
CA ASP A 116 2.42 -9.77 10.93
C ASP A 116 3.72 -9.13 10.41
N PHE A 117 3.70 -8.45 9.26
CA PHE A 117 4.93 -7.95 8.61
C PHE A 117 4.94 -6.43 8.37
N VAL A 118 4.14 -5.69 9.13
CA VAL A 118 4.06 -4.21 9.06
C VAL A 118 5.43 -3.54 9.19
N ARG A 119 6.29 -4.05 10.09
CA ARG A 119 7.65 -3.53 10.27
C ARG A 119 8.51 -3.73 9.03
N THR A 120 8.54 -4.95 8.51
CA THR A 120 9.28 -5.31 7.29
C THR A 120 8.84 -4.43 6.12
N LEU A 121 7.55 -4.15 6.02
CA LEU A 121 6.96 -3.29 5.00
C LEU A 121 7.48 -1.85 5.03
N ILE A 122 7.60 -1.27 6.22
CA ILE A 122 8.14 0.08 6.40
C ILE A 122 9.64 0.10 6.14
N ASP A 123 10.37 -0.94 6.58
CA ASP A 123 11.80 -1.08 6.27
C ASP A 123 12.08 -1.16 4.77
N LEU A 124 11.18 -1.81 4.02
CA LEU A 124 11.23 -1.94 2.56
C LEU A 124 10.84 -0.64 1.84
N CYS A 125 9.91 0.14 2.41
CA CYS A 125 9.31 1.32 1.78
C CYS A 125 9.61 2.60 2.58
N ARG A 126 10.90 2.95 2.66
CA ARG A 126 11.43 4.10 3.43
C ARG A 126 10.81 5.47 3.14
N SER A 127 10.22 5.67 1.96
CA SER A 127 9.57 6.95 1.63
C SER A 127 8.14 7.08 2.17
N VAL A 128 7.61 6.04 2.79
CA VAL A 128 6.24 6.02 3.32
C VAL A 128 6.16 6.90 4.56
N GLU A 129 5.37 7.96 4.47
CA GLU A 129 5.07 8.87 5.57
C GLU A 129 3.75 8.49 6.27
N THR A 130 2.83 7.83 5.54
CA THR A 130 1.51 7.41 6.05
C THR A 130 1.26 5.95 5.71
N LEU A 131 1.08 5.14 6.75
CA LEU A 131 0.67 3.76 6.64
C LEU A 131 -0.77 3.63 7.12
N VAL A 132 -1.62 3.05 6.28
CA VAL A 132 -3.02 2.76 6.58
C VAL A 132 -3.21 1.26 6.65
N LEU A 133 -3.74 0.79 7.76
CA LEU A 133 -4.06 -0.61 8.01
C LEU A 133 -5.58 -0.73 8.08
N HIS A 134 -6.17 -1.54 7.21
CA HIS A 134 -7.63 -1.78 7.20
C HIS A 134 -8.04 -2.79 8.29
N HIS A 135 -7.62 -2.52 9.51
CA HIS A 135 -7.90 -3.32 10.70
C HIS A 135 -8.12 -2.42 11.90
N ASP A 136 -8.96 -2.88 12.83
CA ASP A 136 -9.15 -2.21 14.10
C ASP A 136 -7.86 -2.35 14.90
N LEU A 137 -7.12 -1.25 15.02
CA LEU A 137 -5.88 -1.21 15.77
C LEU A 137 -6.22 -1.25 17.26
N ARG A 138 -5.76 -2.31 17.93
CA ARG A 138 -5.80 -2.37 19.39
C ARG A 138 -4.36 -2.39 19.91
N LEU A 139 -4.07 -1.46 20.80
CA LEU A 139 -2.80 -1.46 21.52
C LEU A 139 -2.77 -2.70 22.42
N GLN A 140 -1.80 -3.58 22.17
CA GLN A 140 -1.51 -4.67 23.10
C GLN A 140 -0.63 -4.09 24.21
N MET A 141 -1.19 -3.97 25.41
CA MET A 141 -0.41 -3.69 26.60
C MET A 141 0.53 -4.88 26.85
N PRO A 142 1.84 -4.67 27.04
CA PRO A 142 2.74 -5.78 27.29
C PRO A 142 2.42 -6.42 28.65
N GLU A 143 2.45 -7.74 28.70
CA GLU A 143 2.83 -8.46 29.91
C GLU A 143 4.36 -8.35 29.98
N ASP A 144 4.85 -7.41 30.80
CA ASP A 144 6.24 -7.20 31.21
C ASP A 144 7.36 -7.18 30.14
N GLY A 145 7.96 -6.00 29.97
CA GLY A 145 9.26 -5.84 29.30
C GLY A 145 9.20 -5.07 27.99
N TRP A 146 9.68 -3.82 28.02
CA TRP A 146 9.94 -3.05 26.81
C TRP A 146 11.25 -3.58 26.22
N GLY A 147 11.15 -4.48 25.24
CA GLY A 147 12.31 -4.94 24.48
C GLY A 147 12.99 -3.79 23.75
N ASP A 148 14.30 -3.92 23.53
CA ASP A 148 15.17 -2.91 22.91
C ASP A 148 14.56 -2.30 21.63
N ILE A 149 14.18 -1.04 21.71
CA ILE A 149 13.59 -0.25 20.62
C ILE A 149 14.76 0.13 19.71
N GLY A 150 15.11 -0.78 18.79
CA GLY A 150 16.25 -0.63 17.91
C GLY A 150 16.28 0.73 17.17
N LYS A 151 17.49 1.19 16.85
CA LYS A 151 17.87 2.52 16.31
C LYS A 151 17.31 2.90 14.92
N ALA A 152 16.10 2.49 14.56
CA ALA A 152 15.49 2.85 13.29
C ALA A 152 14.99 4.31 13.35
N LEU A 153 15.54 5.18 12.49
CA LEU A 153 15.03 6.53 12.31
C LEU A 153 13.57 6.47 11.82
N PRO A 154 12.62 7.12 12.49
CA PRO A 154 11.24 7.13 12.02
C PRO A 154 11.08 7.97 10.77
N GLN A 155 10.63 7.31 9.70
CA GLN A 155 10.15 8.00 8.51
C GLN A 155 8.62 8.06 8.47
N LEU A 156 7.95 7.18 9.23
CA LEU A 156 6.51 7.14 9.31
C LEU A 156 5.99 8.25 10.24
N LYS A 157 5.24 9.20 9.67
CA LYS A 157 4.61 10.29 10.44
C LYS A 157 3.24 9.90 10.97
N ARG A 158 2.57 8.96 10.30
CA ARG A 158 1.17 8.61 10.58
C ARG A 158 0.92 7.12 10.39
N LEU A 159 0.35 6.50 11.41
CA LEU A 159 -0.24 5.17 11.37
C LEU A 159 -1.76 5.30 11.56
N ILE A 160 -2.54 4.79 10.62
CA ILE A 160 -4.01 4.93 10.61
C ILE A 160 -4.65 3.54 10.57
N GLY A 161 -5.43 3.22 11.59
CA GLY A 161 -6.28 2.03 11.64
C GLY A 161 -7.69 2.27 11.11
N SER A 162 -8.47 1.21 10.95
CA SER A 162 -9.93 1.35 10.93
C SER A 162 -10.43 1.67 12.34
N ALA A 163 -11.58 2.34 12.41
CA ALA A 163 -12.31 2.56 13.64
C ALA A 163 -13.40 1.47 13.78
N PRO A 164 -13.68 0.97 14.99
CA PRO A 164 -14.71 -0.05 15.19
C PRO A 164 -16.12 0.47 14.82
N PRO A 165 -17.07 -0.39 14.38
CA PRO A 165 -17.05 -1.86 14.36
C PRO A 165 -17.29 -2.42 12.95
N LEU A 166 -16.25 -2.51 12.12
CA LEU A 166 -16.31 -3.18 10.82
C LEU A 166 -15.07 -4.06 10.63
N GLY A 167 -14.97 -5.12 11.43
CA GLY A 167 -13.94 -6.13 11.23
C GLY A 167 -13.83 -7.13 12.37
N SER A 168 -14.07 -8.40 12.09
CA SER A 168 -13.88 -9.54 13.00
C SER A 168 -12.40 -9.86 13.32
N ARG A 169 -11.47 -8.95 13.01
CA ARG A 169 -10.02 -9.19 13.03
C ARG A 169 -9.28 -7.97 13.59
N ASN A 170 -9.19 -7.89 14.91
CA ASN A 170 -8.35 -6.89 15.58
C ASN A 170 -6.87 -7.11 15.21
N LEU A 171 -6.18 -6.05 14.82
CA LEU A 171 -4.73 -6.06 14.69
C LEU A 171 -4.13 -5.59 16.02
N PHE A 172 -3.52 -6.53 16.74
CA PHE A 172 -2.81 -6.25 17.97
C PHE A 172 -1.39 -5.82 17.64
N LEU A 173 -1.07 -4.55 17.90
CA LEU A 173 0.29 -4.03 17.82
C LEU A 173 0.78 -3.74 19.25
N SER A 174 1.96 -4.23 19.60
CA SER A 174 2.60 -3.85 20.86
C SER A 174 3.02 -2.38 20.82
N ALA A 175 3.10 -1.75 21.99
CA ALA A 175 3.63 -0.39 22.12
C ALA A 175 5.03 -0.27 21.50
N ALA A 176 5.90 -1.25 21.71
CA ALA A 176 7.24 -1.30 21.12
C ALA A 176 7.21 -1.29 19.59
N THR A 177 6.29 -2.03 18.96
CA THR A 177 6.12 -2.00 17.50
C THR A 177 5.68 -0.61 17.04
N ILE A 178 4.70 0.01 17.70
CA ILE A 178 4.23 1.35 17.33
C ILE A 178 5.36 2.39 17.48
N CYS A 179 6.09 2.36 18.59
CA CYS A 179 7.24 3.24 18.82
C CYS A 179 8.35 3.00 17.79
N CYS A 180 8.64 1.75 17.40
CA CYS A 180 9.60 1.49 16.32
C CYS A 180 9.16 2.05 14.97
N LEU A 181 7.85 2.11 14.70
CA LEU A 181 7.33 2.61 13.42
C LEU A 181 7.31 4.14 13.37
N LEU A 182 6.79 4.78 14.43
CA LEU A 182 6.60 6.23 14.51
C LEU A 182 7.84 6.97 15.02
N GLY A 183 8.76 6.24 15.66
CA GLY A 183 10.00 6.68 16.29
C GLY A 183 9.79 7.86 17.22
N ASP A 184 9.61 7.48 18.47
CA ASP A 184 9.84 8.34 19.62
C ASP A 184 11.21 7.99 20.22
#